data_AF-A0A7C3V184-F1
#
_entry.id   AF-A0A7C3V184-F1
#
_cell.length_a   1.000
_cell.length_b   1.000
_cell.length_c   1.000
_cell.angle_alpha   90.00
_cell.angle_beta   90.00
_cell.angle_gamma   90.00
#
_symmetry.space_group_name_H-M   'P 1'
#
loop_
_entity.id
_entity.type
_entity.pdbx_description
1 polymer ?
#
loop_
_entity_poly.entity_id
_entity_poly.type
_entity_poly.pdbx_seq_one_letter_code
_entity_poly.pdbx_strand_id
1 'polypeptide(L)' 'MRSRLNPIKEVARMFRKYLRNILTYLKHRITNAASEGLNSTIQTIKKMACGFRNREHFKIAIYFHCGGLDLYPDTHENV' A
#
# COMPACT_ATOMS: atom_id res chain seq x y z
N MET A 1 3.95 18.02 26.34
CA MET A 1 4.64 16.98 25.54
C MET A 1 6.13 17.16 25.76
N ARG A 2 6.80 16.24 26.46
CA ARG A 2 8.10 16.50 27.12
C ARG A 2 9.33 16.32 26.22
N SER A 3 9.21 15.69 25.05
CA SER A 3 10.33 15.50 24.11
C SER A 3 10.91 16.84 23.64
N ARG A 4 12.23 16.94 23.50
CA ARG A 4 12.91 18.12 22.91
C ARG A 4 13.00 18.05 21.37
N LEU A 5 12.83 16.86 20.79
CA LEU A 5 12.87 16.65 19.35
C LEU A 5 11.52 17.02 18.71
N ASN A 6 11.54 18.00 17.80
CA ASN A 6 10.34 18.41 17.07
C ASN A 6 9.69 17.27 16.25
N PRO A 7 10.44 16.40 15.54
CA PRO A 7 9.84 15.27 14.81
C PRO A 7 9.02 14.34 15.71
N ILE A 8 9.50 14.07 16.93
CA ILE A 8 8.79 13.22 17.90
C ILE A 8 7.49 13.90 18.38
N LYS A 9 7.51 15.23 18.55
CA LYS A 9 6.31 15.99 18.90
C LYS A 9 5.26 15.91 17.78
N GLU A 10 5.67 15.96 16.53
CA GLU A 10 4.76 15.86 15.39
C GLU A 10 4.12 14.48 15.31
N VAL A 11 4.92 13.41 15.42
CA VAL A 11 4.41 12.03 15.41
C VAL A 11 3.39 11.81 16.52
N ALA A 12 3.67 12.21 17.76
CA ALA A 12 2.71 11.97 18.83
C ALA A 12 1.52 12.96 18.84
N ARG A 13 1.62 14.13 18.18
CA ARG A 13 0.45 14.94 17.82
C ARG A 13 -0.43 14.25 16.78
N MET A 14 0.18 13.60 15.78
CA MET A 14 -0.52 12.79 14.79
C MET A 14 -1.26 11.61 15.45
N PHE A 15 -0.60 10.86 16.35
CA PHE A 15 -1.26 9.80 17.13
C PHE A 15 -2.46 10.33 17.91
N ARG A 16 -2.31 11.47 18.60
CA ARG A 16 -3.41 12.08 19.35
C ARG A 16 -4.58 12.49 18.43
N LYS A 17 -4.28 13.04 17.25
CA LYS A 17 -5.29 13.41 16.24
C LYS A 17 -6.09 12.21 15.75
N TYR A 18 -5.45 11.06 15.53
CA TYR A 18 -6.09 9.85 14.98
C TYR A 18 -6.43 8.78 16.03
N LEU A 19 -6.25 9.06 17.32
CA LEU A 19 -6.39 8.09 18.40
C LEU A 19 -7.75 7.37 18.38
N ARG A 20 -8.84 8.09 18.11
CA ARG A 20 -10.18 7.51 18.00
C ARG A 20 -10.26 6.41 16.93
N ASN A 21 -9.65 6.64 15.78
CA ASN A 21 -9.63 5.67 14.68
C ASN A 21 -8.71 4.49 15.02
N ILE A 22 -7.56 4.74 15.65
CA ILE A 22 -6.65 3.68 16.12
C ILE A 22 -7.37 2.74 17.09
N LEU A 23 -8.12 3.29 18.06
CA LEU A 23 -8.86 2.51 19.04
C LEU A 23 -10.07 1.78 18.45
N THR A 24 -10.56 2.18 17.28
CA THR A 24 -11.70 1.51 16.59
C THR A 24 -11.36 0.05 16.28
N TYR A 25 -10.09 -0.28 16.04
CA TYR A 25 -9.63 -1.65 15.86
C TYR A 25 -9.95 -2.55 17.07
N LEU A 26 -9.88 -2.04 18.30
CA LEU A 26 -10.13 -2.86 19.50
C LEU A 26 -11.58 -3.35 19.56
N LYS A 27 -12.52 -2.54 19.06
CA LYS A 27 -13.95 -2.86 19.03
C LYS A 27 -14.35 -3.64 17.78
N HIS A 28 -13.92 -3.19 16.61
CA HIS A 28 -14.41 -3.69 15.33
C HIS A 28 -13.44 -4.62 14.61
N ARG A 29 -12.18 -4.70 15.04
CA ARG A 29 -11.09 -5.47 14.42
C ARG A 29 -10.83 -5.15 12.93
N ILE A 30 -11.33 -4.02 12.45
CA ILE A 30 -11.09 -3.51 11.10
C ILE A 30 -9.65 -2.97 11.04
N THR A 31 -8.82 -3.59 10.20
CA THR A 31 -7.42 -3.22 9.99
C THR A 31 -7.20 -2.67 8.58
N ASN A 32 -6.23 -1.78 8.42
CA ASN A 32 -5.79 -1.27 7.12
C ASN A 32 -4.76 -2.19 6.44
N ALA A 33 -4.46 -3.35 7.02
CA ALA A 33 -3.41 -4.26 6.54
C ALA A 33 -3.57 -4.64 5.05
N ALA A 34 -4.80 -4.86 4.58
CA ALA A 34 -5.04 -5.16 3.16
C ALA A 34 -4.65 -3.98 2.25
N SER A 35 -5.04 -2.74 2.60
CA SER A 35 -4.68 -1.54 1.84
C SER A 35 -3.16 -1.27 1.89
N GLU A 36 -2.52 -1.52 3.03
CA GLU A 36 -1.07 -1.40 3.19
C GLU A 36 -0.31 -2.44 2.38
N GLY A 37 -0.82 -3.67 2.31
CA GLY A 37 -0.33 -4.72 1.43
C GLY A 37 -0.39 -4.29 -0.03
N LEU A 38 -1.54 -3.81 -0.50
CA LEU A 38 -1.70 -3.29 -1.86
C LEU A 38 -0.75 -2.12 -2.14
N ASN A 39 -0.63 -1.16 -1.22
CA ASN A 39 0.28 -0.03 -1.38
C ASN A 39 1.75 -0.48 -1.44
N SER A 40 2.14 -1.49 -0.67
CA SER A 40 3.48 -2.08 -0.71
C SER A 40 3.74 -2.78 -2.04
N THR A 41 2.79 -3.54 -2.57
CA THR A 41 2.88 -4.16 -3.90
C THR A 41 3.06 -3.11 -5.00
N ILE A 42 2.27 -2.03 -4.97
CA ILE A 42 2.39 -0.92 -5.94
C ILE A 42 3.78 -0.26 -5.88
N GLN A 43 4.31 -0.04 -4.68
CA GLN A 43 5.67 0.48 -4.53
C GLN A 43 6.73 -0.47 -5.06
N THR A 44 6.55 -1.78 -4.86
CA THR A 44 7.44 -2.81 -5.41
C THR A 44 7.42 -2.78 -6.94
N ILE A 45 6.25 -2.71 -7.58
CA ILE A 45 6.12 -2.57 -9.04
C ILE A 45 6.89 -1.35 -9.54
N LYS A 46 6.71 -0.19 -8.87
CA LYS A 46 7.45 1.04 -9.20
C LYS A 46 8.96 0.86 -9.07
N LYS A 47 9.42 0.19 -8.00
CA LYS A 47 10.85 -0.05 -7.74
C LYS A 47 11.46 -0.99 -8.76
N MET A 48 10.77 -2.08 -9.12
CA MET A 48 11.23 -3.06 -10.11
C MET A 48 11.43 -2.42 -11.49
N ALA A 49 10.58 -1.45 -11.85
CA ALA A 49 10.71 -0.68 -13.09
C ALA A 49 11.75 0.46 -13.03
N CYS A 50 12.42 0.66 -11.88
CA CYS A 50 13.27 1.84 -11.63
C CYS A 50 12.54 3.18 -11.83
N GLY A 51 11.22 3.20 -11.59
CA GLY A 51 10.33 4.33 -11.83
C GLY A 51 9.68 4.32 -13.20
N PHE A 52 8.57 5.04 -13.32
CA PHE A 52 7.81 5.19 -14.55
C PHE A 52 7.85 6.65 -15.01
N ARG A 53 8.17 6.90 -16.28
CA ARG A 53 8.14 8.24 -16.88
C ARG A 53 6.73 8.68 -17.24
N ASN A 54 5.86 7.73 -17.59
CA ASN A 54 4.47 7.97 -17.96
C ASN A 54 3.54 7.37 -16.87
N ARG A 55 2.63 8.19 -16.36
CA ARG A 55 1.64 7.78 -15.35
C ARG A 55 0.66 6.74 -15.87
N GLU A 56 0.30 6.78 -17.16
CA GLU A 56 -0.60 5.80 -17.77
C GLU A 56 0.03 4.41 -17.78
N HIS A 57 1.32 4.31 -18.13
CA HIS A 57 2.05 3.05 -18.09
C HIS A 57 2.15 2.48 -16.67
N PHE A 58 2.32 3.36 -15.67
CA PHE A 58 2.32 2.93 -14.28
C PHE A 58 0.96 2.34 -13.86
N LYS A 59 -0.16 2.97 -14.27
CA LYS A 59 -1.51 2.42 -14.00
C LYS A 59 -1.71 1.06 -14.68
N ILE A 60 -1.31 0.92 -15.93
CA ILE A 60 -1.39 -0.36 -16.66
C ILE A 60 -0.60 -1.45 -15.93
N ALA A 61 0.63 -1.14 -15.50
CA ALA A 61 1.45 -2.09 -14.74
C ALA A 61 0.77 -2.50 -13.41
N ILE A 62 0.17 -1.54 -12.69
CA ILE A 62 -0.59 -1.84 -11.46
C ILE A 62 -1.78 -2.77 -11.79
N TYR A 63 -2.57 -2.47 -12.81
CA TYR A 63 -3.72 -3.30 -13.17
C TYR A 63 -3.31 -4.69 -13.63
N PHE A 64 -2.19 -4.81 -14.35
CA PHE A 64 -1.65 -6.08 -14.78
C PHE A 64 -1.24 -6.96 -13.58
N HIS A 65 -0.36 -6.44 -12.72
CA HIS A 65 0.18 -7.21 -11.60
C HIS A 65 -0.84 -7.44 -10.47
N CYS A 66 -1.68 -6.46 -10.15
CA CYS A 66 -2.67 -6.59 -9.09
C CYS A 66 -3.99 -7.20 -9.58
N GLY A 67 -4.23 -7.24 -10.90
CA GLY A 67 -5.42 -7.82 -11.51
C GLY A 67 -5.32 -9.32 -11.81
N GLY A 68 -4.16 -9.95 -11.56
CA GLY A 68 -3.95 -11.37 -11.82
C GLY A 68 -3.93 -11.72 -13.31
N LEU A 69 -3.50 -10.78 -14.16
CA LEU A 69 -3.35 -11.04 -15.59
C LEU A 69 -2.08 -11.84 -15.86
N ASP A 70 -2.17 -12.82 -16.74
CA ASP A 70 -0.99 -13.52 -17.28
C ASP A 70 -0.46 -12.78 -18.50
N LEU A 71 0.86 -12.80 -18.66
CA LEU A 71 1.54 -12.29 -19.85
C LEU A 71 1.44 -13.29 -21.00
N TYR A 72 1.38 -14.58 -20.67
CA TYR A 72 1.37 -15.67 -21.62
C TYR A 72 -0.04 -16.22 -21.78
N PRO A 73 -0.45 -16.56 -23.01
CA PRO A 73 -1.74 -17.21 -23.24
C PRO A 73 -1.73 -18.63 -22.67
N ASP A 74 -2.89 -19.10 -22.19
CA ASP A 74 -3.10 -20.50 -21.84
C ASP A 74 -3.05 -21.36 -23.12
N THR A 75 -1.88 -21.89 -23.45
CA THR A 75 -1.72 -22.88 -24.52
C THR A 75 -2.10 -24.28 -24.02
N HIS A 76 -3.41 -24.55 -24.00
CA HIS A 76 -4.10 -25.83 -23.78
C HIS A 76 -3.91 -26.51 -22.39
N GLU A 77 -5.01 -27.03 -21.83
CA GLU A 77 -4.98 -27.90 -20.65
C GLU A 77 -4.26 -29.22 -20.99
N ASN A 78 -3.29 -29.62 -20.16
CA ASN A 78 -2.77 -30.98 -20.19
C ASN A 78 -3.87 -31.92 -19.66
N VAL A 79 -4.64 -32.51 -20.58
CA VAL A 79 -5.51 -33.67 -20.35
C VAL A 79 -4.67 -34.86 -19.94
#